data_AF-A0A5B8LNL6-F1
#
_entry.id   AF-A0A5B8LNL6-F1
#
_cell.length_a   1.000
_cell.length_b   1.000
_cell.length_c   1.000
_cell.angle_alpha   90.00
_cell.angle_beta   90.00
_cell.angle_gamma   90.00
#
_symmetry.space_group_name_H-M   'P 1'
#
loop_
_entity.id
_entity.type
_entity.pdbx_description
1 polymer ?
#
loop_
_entity_poly.entity_id
_entity_poly.type
_entity_poly.pdbx_seq_one_letter_code
_entity_poly.pdbx_strand_id
1 'polypeptide(L)'
;MDDIFSASGLTPEIRVETTSTPVVKNLVRDGAGLTVVDCICGRIADDEPLVLKPLAIEKWITYATIHPNGPRPARSGRFIEAMRDFIRAEMGRSQARDMLRLI
;
A
#
# COMPACT_ATOMS: atom_id res chain seq x y z
N MET A 1 -0.49 3.28 11.11
CA MET A 1 -0.05 4.69 11.08
C MET A 1 0.72 5.01 12.35
N ASP A 2 0.14 4.68 13.50
CA ASP A 2 0.76 4.84 14.83
C ASP A 2 2.14 4.20 14.94
N ASP A 3 2.33 2.99 14.42
CA ASP A 3 3.65 2.33 14.42
C ASP A 3 4.73 3.12 13.67
N ILE A 4 4.36 3.82 12.58
CA ILE A 4 5.30 4.60 11.77
C ILE A 4 5.76 5.82 12.58
N PHE A 5 4.80 6.54 13.19
CA PHE A 5 5.10 7.73 13.98
C PHE A 5 5.79 7.39 15.30
N SER A 6 5.37 6.31 15.97
CA SER A 6 5.98 5.81 17.20
C SER A 6 7.44 5.42 16.98
N ALA A 7 7.75 4.72 15.88
CA ALA A 7 9.14 4.39 15.52
C ALA A 7 10.00 5.62 15.23
N SER A 8 9.37 6.76 14.91
CA SER A 8 10.03 8.04 14.65
C SER A 8 10.13 8.94 15.89
N GLY A 9 9.54 8.53 17.03
CA GLY A 9 9.39 9.39 18.21
C GLY A 9 8.46 10.60 17.98
N LEU A 10 7.62 10.56 16.95
CA LEU A 10 6.73 11.64 16.57
C LEU A 10 5.29 11.35 17.01
N THR A 11 4.55 12.40 17.34
CA THR A 11 3.12 12.38 17.64
C THR A 11 2.42 13.45 16.80
N PRO A 12 2.03 13.14 15.55
CA PRO A 12 1.40 14.13 14.69
C PRO A 12 -0.01 14.49 15.18
N GLU A 13 -0.42 15.72 14.91
CA GLU A 13 -1.82 16.13 15.06
C GLU A 13 -2.66 15.47 13.95
N ILE A 14 -3.54 14.55 14.32
CA ILE A 14 -4.48 13.91 13.38
C ILE A 14 -5.79 14.69 13.37
N ARG A 15 -6.09 15.34 12.24
CA ARG A 15 -7.33 16.13 12.08
C ARG A 15 -8.51 15.32 11.55
N VAL A 16 -8.23 14.28 10.79
CA VAL A 16 -9.25 13.42 10.16
C VAL A 16 -8.76 11.98 10.20
N GLU A 17 -9.65 11.07 10.61
CA GLU A 17 -9.42 9.63 10.61
C GLU A 17 -10.45 8.95 9.72
N THR A 18 -9.99 8.03 8.86
CA THR A 18 -10.85 7.22 8.01
C THR A 18 -10.21 5.87 7.74
N THR A 19 -11.02 4.85 7.53
CA THR A 19 -10.59 3.49 7.19
C THR A 19 -10.51 3.24 5.68
N SER A 20 -10.77 4.27 4.85
CA SER A 20 -10.89 4.14 3.40
C SER A 20 -9.79 4.90 2.66
N THR A 21 -8.89 4.17 2.00
CA THR A 21 -7.82 4.75 1.16
C THR A 21 -8.36 5.64 0.04
N PRO A 22 -9.44 5.27 -0.69
CA PRO A 22 -10.03 6.18 -1.67
C PRO A 22 -10.53 7.50 -1.08
N VAL A 23 -11.14 7.45 0.12
CA VAL A 23 -11.64 8.66 0.79
C VAL A 23 -10.48 9.56 1.23
N VAL A 24 -9.43 8.99 1.83
CA VAL A 24 -8.28 9.80 2.26
C VAL A 24 -7.56 10.46 1.07
N LYS A 25 -7.47 9.78 -0.08
CA LYS A 25 -6.94 10.39 -1.31
C LYS A 25 -7.76 11.59 -1.75
N ASN A 26 -9.09 11.50 -1.70
CA ASN A 26 -9.97 12.62 -2.06
C ASN A 26 -9.78 13.79 -1.10
N LEU A 27 -9.72 13.53 0.21
CA LEU A 27 -9.49 14.59 1.21
C LEU A 27 -8.15 15.30 1.01
N VAL A 28 -7.08 14.56 0.70
CA VAL A 28 -5.77 15.16 0.38
C VAL A 28 -5.86 16.01 -0.89
N ARG A 29 -6.59 15.54 -1.91
CA ARG A 29 -6.82 16.32 -3.14
C ARG A 29 -7.57 17.62 -2.88
N ASP A 30 -8.51 17.58 -1.95
CA ASP A 30 -9.32 18.73 -1.55
C ASP A 30 -8.61 19.67 -0.55
N GLY A 31 -7.34 19.40 -0.23
CA GLY A 31 -6.50 20.26 0.60
C GLY A 31 -6.55 19.98 2.10
N ALA A 32 -7.06 18.82 2.53
CA ALA A 32 -7.12 18.46 3.96
C ALA A 32 -5.76 18.14 4.59
N GLY A 33 -4.66 18.14 3.81
CA GLY A 33 -3.30 17.92 4.28
C GLY A 33 -2.57 16.84 3.49
N LEU A 34 -1.90 15.93 4.20
CA LEU A 34 -1.16 14.81 3.63
C LEU A 34 -1.56 13.50 4.31
N THR A 35 -1.23 12.38 3.65
CA THR A 35 -1.47 11.04 4.18
C THR A 35 -0.27 10.15 3.93
N VAL A 36 -0.17 9.06 4.70
CA VAL A 36 0.80 7.99 4.48
C VAL A 36 0.04 6.77 3.97
N VAL A 37 0.46 6.27 2.82
CA VAL A 37 -0.15 5.10 2.15
C VAL A 37 0.93 4.10 1.78
N ASP A 38 0.57 2.82 1.69
CA ASP A 38 1.45 1.82 1.10
C ASP A 38 1.57 2.03 -0.42
N CYS A 39 2.68 1.61 -1.00
CA CYS A 39 3.00 1.84 -2.40
C CYS A 39 2.11 1.06 -3.38
N ILE A 40 1.35 0.05 -2.93
CA ILE A 40 0.43 -0.73 -3.75
C ILE A 40 -0.92 -0.01 -3.84
N CYS A 41 -1.46 0.46 -2.70
CA CYS A 41 -2.73 1.18 -2.63
C CYS A 41 -2.60 2.65 -2.99
N GLY A 42 -1.38 3.20 -2.93
CA GLY A 42 -1.08 4.60 -3.20
C GLY A 42 -1.12 4.99 -4.68
N ARG A 43 -1.46 4.10 -5.61
CA ARG A 43 -1.47 4.41 -7.05
C ARG A 43 -2.27 5.68 -7.34
N ILE A 44 -1.63 6.60 -8.04
CA ILE A 44 -2.19 7.87 -8.51
C ILE A 44 -2.37 7.70 -10.03
N ALA A 45 -3.56 8.01 -10.55
CA ALA A 45 -3.75 8.07 -12.01
C ALA A 45 -2.92 9.20 -12.62
N ASP A 46 -2.51 9.07 -13.89
CA ASP A 46 -1.56 10.01 -14.51
C ASP A 46 -2.05 11.48 -14.54
N ASP A 47 -3.36 11.69 -14.43
CA ASP A 47 -4.04 12.98 -14.42
C ASP A 47 -4.45 13.48 -13.01
N GLU A 48 -4.18 12.70 -11.96
CA GLU A 48 -4.51 13.11 -10.59
C GLU A 48 -3.49 14.15 -10.07
N PRO A 49 -3.93 15.28 -9.48
CA PRO A 49 -3.06 16.33 -8.95
C PRO A 49 -2.49 15.95 -7.57
N LEU A 50 -1.94 14.74 -7.46
CA LEU A 50 -1.35 14.20 -6.24
C LEU A 50 0.08 13.74 -6.55
N VAL A 51 0.95 13.80 -5.54
CA VAL A 51 2.33 13.31 -5.66
C VAL A 51 2.63 12.33 -4.54
N LEU A 52 3.28 11.22 -4.86
CA LEU A 52 3.87 10.32 -3.86
C LEU A 52 5.31 10.75 -3.58
N LYS A 53 5.69 10.73 -2.30
CA LYS A 53 7.06 10.90 -1.87
C LYS A 53 7.46 9.72 -0.99
N PRO A 54 8.65 9.13 -1.19
CA PRO A 54 9.14 8.08 -0.31
C PRO A 54 9.30 8.65 1.11
N LEU A 55 8.99 7.82 2.11
CA LEU A 55 9.31 8.15 3.50
C LEU A 55 10.83 8.11 3.69
N ALA A 56 11.33 8.97 4.57
CA ALA A 56 12.76 8.97 4.93
C ALA A 56 13.18 7.68 5.65
N ILE A 57 12.25 7.06 6.40
CA ILE A 57 12.47 5.78 7.09
C ILE A 57 11.92 4.66 6.22
N GLU A 58 12.73 3.63 6.01
CA GLU A 58 12.33 2.43 5.30
C GLU A 58 11.42 1.56 6.19
N LYS A 59 10.18 1.31 5.74
CA LYS A 59 9.23 0.45 6.44
C LYS A 59 8.53 -0.48 5.44
N TRP A 60 8.74 -1.78 5.61
CA TRP A 60 8.13 -2.80 4.75
C TRP A 60 6.83 -3.32 5.33
N ILE A 61 5.85 -3.56 4.45
CA ILE A 61 4.57 -4.20 4.77
C ILE A 61 4.53 -5.53 4.02
N THR A 62 4.27 -6.61 4.76
CA THR A 62 4.18 -7.96 4.19
C THR A 62 2.72 -8.30 3.90
N TYR A 63 2.43 -8.61 2.64
CA TYR A 63 1.15 -9.19 2.22
C TYR A 63 1.31 -10.70 2.08
N ALA A 64 0.35 -11.45 2.62
CA ALA A 64 0.37 -12.91 2.58
C ALA A 64 -1.02 -13.46 2.30
N THR A 65 -1.08 -14.59 1.61
CA THR A 65 -2.31 -15.39 1.53
C THR A 65 -2.47 -16.20 2.80
N ILE A 66 -3.65 -16.11 3.42
CA ILE A 66 -4.01 -16.93 4.57
C ILE A 66 -4.77 -18.16 4.07
N HIS A 67 -4.39 -19.33 4.57
CA HIS A 67 -5.01 -20.61 4.20
C HIS A 67 -5.51 -21.33 5.45
N PRO A 68 -6.63 -22.07 5.38
CA PRO A 68 -7.07 -22.89 6.50
C PRO A 68 -6.06 -24.00 6.80
N ASN A 69 -6.03 -24.45 8.05
CA ASN A 69 -5.30 -25.65 8.43
C ASN A 69 -5.96 -26.87 7.78
N GLY A 70 -5.21 -27.63 6.96
CA GLY A 70 -5.72 -28.83 6.28
C GLY A 70 -5.47 -28.84 4.76
N PRO A 71 -6.22 -29.65 4.01
CA PRO A 71 -6.05 -29.78 2.56
C PRO A 71 -6.28 -28.44 1.85
N ARG A 72 -5.37 -28.08 0.94
CA ARG A 72 -5.52 -26.88 0.14
C ARG A 72 -6.64 -27.04 -0.89
N PRO A 73 -7.49 -26.03 -1.11
CA PRO A 73 -8.44 -26.04 -2.22
C PRO A 73 -7.70 -26.23 -3.55
N ALA A 74 -8.28 -27.03 -4.45
CA ALA A 74 -7.63 -27.42 -5.71
C ALA A 74 -7.18 -26.23 -6.58
N ARG A 75 -7.81 -25.06 -6.43
CA ARG A 75 -7.49 -23.83 -7.19
C ARG A 75 -6.53 -22.87 -6.47
N SER A 76 -6.17 -23.13 -5.22
CA SER A 76 -5.32 -22.22 -4.42
C SER A 76 -3.96 -21.98 -5.08
N GLY A 77 -3.31 -23.03 -5.62
CA GLY A 77 -2.04 -22.88 -6.34
C GLY A 77 -2.17 -21.99 -7.58
N ARG A 78 -3.19 -22.23 -8.41
CA ARG A 78 -3.44 -21.40 -9.61
C ARG A 78 -3.75 -19.95 -9.26
N PHE A 79 -4.49 -19.72 -8.18
CA PHE A 79 -4.77 -18.37 -7.69
C PHE A 79 -3.50 -17.66 -7.24
N ILE A 80 -2.64 -18.33 -6.46
CA ILE A 80 -1.37 -17.76 -6.01
C ILE A 80 -0.49 -17.40 -7.21
N GLU A 81 -0.37 -18.28 -8.21
CA GLU A 81 0.41 -17.97 -9.41
C GLU A 81 -0.17 -16.79 -10.19
N ALA A 82 -1.49 -16.73 -10.37
CA ALA A 82 -2.13 -15.59 -11.02
C ALA A 82 -1.90 -14.27 -10.28
N MET A 83 -1.91 -14.28 -8.93
CA MET A 83 -1.57 -13.09 -8.15
C MET A 83 -0.10 -12.70 -8.30
N ARG A 84 0.82 -13.67 -8.31
CA ARG A 84 2.25 -13.42 -8.53
C ARG A 84 2.48 -12.76 -9.89
N ASP A 85 1.82 -13.25 -10.93
CA ASP A 85 1.92 -12.67 -12.28
C ASP A 85 1.34 -11.26 -12.34
N PHE A 86 0.20 -11.03 -11.68
CA PHE A 86 -0.36 -9.68 -11.55
C PHE A 86 0.61 -8.72 -10.87
N ILE A 87 1.19 -9.10 -9.73
CA ILE A 87 2.15 -8.27 -8.98
C ILE A 87 3.39 -7.98 -9.84
N ARG A 88 3.95 -8.98 -10.53
CA ARG A 88 5.09 -8.77 -11.46
C ARG A 88 4.74 -7.76 -12.56
N ALA A 89 3.56 -7.86 -13.14
CA ALA A 89 3.10 -6.94 -14.17
C ALA A 89 2.87 -5.52 -13.63
N GLU A 90 2.48 -5.39 -12.36
CA GLU A 90 2.30 -4.09 -11.70
C GLU A 90 3.64 -3.47 -11.29
N MET A 91 4.61 -4.28 -10.85
CA MET A 91 5.99 -3.83 -10.58
C MET A 91 6.66 -3.26 -11.83
N GLY A 92 6.32 -3.73 -13.03
CA GLY A 92 6.81 -3.16 -14.28
C GLY A 92 6.22 -1.79 -14.63
N ARG A 93 5.08 -1.42 -14.04
CA ARG A 93 4.32 -0.19 -14.34
C ARG A 93 4.41 0.85 -13.23
N SER A 94 4.68 0.42 -12.01
CA SER A 94 4.66 1.29 -10.83
C SER A 94 5.93 2.14 -10.73
N GLN A 95 5.75 3.42 -10.42
CA GLN A 95 6.84 4.30 -10.00
C GLN A 95 7.51 3.82 -8.70
N ALA A 96 6.86 2.92 -7.96
CA ALA A 96 7.36 2.30 -6.74
C ALA A 96 7.98 0.91 -6.97
N ARG A 97 8.44 0.59 -8.18
CA ARG A 97 9.05 -0.72 -8.52
C ARG A 97 10.09 -1.17 -7.51
N ASP A 98 11.00 -0.28 -7.12
CA ASP A 98 12.10 -0.59 -6.19
C ASP A 98 11.63 -0.75 -4.73
N MET A 99 10.37 -0.38 -4.46
CA MET A 99 9.69 -0.50 -3.17
C MET A 99 8.77 -1.73 -3.11
N LEU A 100 8.85 -2.63 -4.09
CA LEU A 100 8.07 -3.86 -4.15
C LEU A 100 8.99 -5.07 -4.24
N ARG A 101 8.68 -6.12 -3.47
CA ARG A 101 9.39 -7.39 -3.50
C ARG A 101 8.41 -8.54 -3.44
N LEU A 102 8.53 -9.46 -4.39
CA LEU A 102 7.85 -10.75 -4.32
C LEU A 102 8.83 -11.76 -3.69
N ILE A 103 8.43 -12.36 -2.58
CA ILE A 103 9.20 -13.32 -1.79
C ILE A 103 8.69 -14.73 -2.04
#